data_AF-A0AAV2R0R3-F1
#
_entry.id   AF-A0AAV2R0R3-F1
#
_cell.length_a   1.000
_cell.length_b   1.000
_cell.length_c   1.000
_cell.angle_alpha   90.00
_cell.angle_beta   90.00
_cell.angle_gamma   90.00
#
_symmetry.space_group_name_H-M   'P 1'
#
loop_
_entity.id
_entity.type
_entity.pdbx_description
1 polymer ?
#
loop_
_entity_poly.entity_id
_entity_poly.type
_entity_poly.pdbx_seq_one_letter_code
_entity_poly.pdbx_strand_id
1 'polypeptide(L)'
;DNNLVELPGAALLHLTSVTWCDLRYNALVHLPQQISALASLQVLLLQGNRLTRLPPTLGSLQELTTLQVSGNPLTWPPSDVVRGGTASIMRFIRTQPGSAQTTMVCHAAI
;
A
#
# COMPACT_ATOMS: atom_id res chain seq x y z
N ASP A 1 -15.15 -15.60 7.55
CA ASP A 1 -15.07 -14.46 8.49
C ASP A 1 -13.67 -13.87 8.35
N ASN A 2 -13.52 -12.83 7.53
CA ASN A 2 -12.22 -12.28 7.17
C ASN A 2 -11.93 -11.08 8.07
N ASN A 3 -11.64 -11.34 9.35
CA ASN A 3 -11.30 -10.31 10.34
C ASN A 3 -9.78 -10.15 10.50
N LEU A 4 -9.01 -10.27 9.42
CA LEU A 4 -7.55 -10.12 9.50
C LEU A 4 -7.22 -8.66 9.87
N VAL A 5 -6.68 -8.46 11.07
CA VAL A 5 -6.26 -7.16 11.60
C VAL A 5 -4.85 -6.80 11.12
N GLU A 6 -4.02 -7.80 10.89
CA GLU A 6 -2.67 -7.66 10.34
C GLU A 6 -2.34 -8.80 9.38
N LEU A 7 -1.42 -8.53 8.45
CA LEU A 7 -0.80 -9.57 7.63
C LEU A 7 0.50 -10.03 8.28
N PRO A 8 0.73 -11.35 8.42
CA PRO A 8 2.00 -11.85 8.91
C PRO A 8 3.10 -11.59 7.86
N GLY A 9 3.92 -10.57 8.08
CA GLY A 9 5.01 -10.20 7.17
C GLY A 9 6.00 -11.35 6.91
N ALA A 10 6.18 -12.25 7.89
CA ALA A 10 7.03 -13.43 7.76
C ALA A 10 6.49 -14.44 6.73
N ALA A 11 5.17 -14.60 6.61
CA ALA A 11 4.58 -15.52 5.64
C ALA A 11 4.73 -14.98 4.20
N LEU A 12 4.70 -13.66 4.02
CA LEU A 12 4.86 -13.02 2.71
C LEU A 12 6.25 -13.24 2.10
N LEU A 13 7.29 -13.41 2.94
CA LEU A 13 8.65 -13.69 2.48
C LEU A 13 8.76 -15.01 1.72
N HIS A 14 7.89 -15.99 2.02
CA HIS A 14 7.90 -17.29 1.36
C HIS A 14 7.00 -17.35 0.12
N LEU A 15 6.21 -16.30 -0.14
CA LEU A 15 5.19 -16.27 -1.19
C LEU A 15 5.72 -15.62 -2.48
N THR A 16 6.84 -16.10 -3.00
CA THR A 16 7.52 -15.49 -4.17
C THR A 16 6.78 -15.69 -5.50
N SER A 17 5.85 -16.65 -5.59
CA SER A 17 5.12 -16.98 -6.82
C SER A 17 3.69 -16.44 -6.86
N VAL A 18 3.27 -15.65 -5.86
CA VAL A 18 1.90 -15.14 -5.80
C VAL A 18 1.73 -13.99 -6.79
N THR A 19 0.86 -14.18 -7.77
CA THR A 19 0.48 -13.16 -8.77
C THR A 19 -0.78 -12.40 -8.38
N TRP A 20 -1.67 -13.03 -7.61
CA TRP A 20 -2.95 -12.47 -7.19
C TRP A 20 -3.10 -12.58 -5.67
N CYS A 21 -3.32 -11.45 -5.00
CA CYS A 21 -3.58 -11.38 -3.57
C CYS A 21 -4.89 -10.62 -3.34
N ASP A 22 -5.90 -11.34 -2.84
CA ASP A 22 -7.19 -10.76 -2.46
C ASP A 22 -7.30 -10.69 -0.94
N LEU A 23 -7.36 -9.47 -0.44
CA LEU A 23 -7.46 -9.13 0.97
C LEU A 23 -8.62 -8.17 1.23
N ARG A 24 -9.61 -8.14 0.33
CA ARG A 24 -10.79 -7.27 0.48
C ARG A 24 -11.62 -7.63 1.71
N TYR A 25 -12.31 -6.64 2.25
CA TYR A 25 -13.22 -6.77 3.38
C TYR A 25 -12.56 -7.40 4.62
N ASN A 26 -11.34 -6.95 4.92
CA ASN A 26 -10.63 -7.30 6.15
C ASN A 26 -10.54 -6.09 7.09
N ALA A 27 -9.92 -6.27 8.26
CA ALA A 27 -9.72 -5.22 9.25
C ALA A 27 -8.27 -4.70 9.25
N LEU A 28 -7.55 -4.81 8.12
CA LEU A 28 -6.12 -4.51 8.06
C LEU A 28 -5.86 -3.03 8.35
N VAL A 29 -5.05 -2.74 9.38
CA VAL A 29 -4.71 -1.37 9.77
C VAL A 29 -3.43 -0.88 9.08
N HIS A 30 -2.48 -1.80 8.87
CA HIS A 30 -1.21 -1.53 8.21
C HIS A 30 -0.80 -2.72 7.34
N LEU A 31 -0.04 -2.42 6.27
CA LEU A 31 0.64 -3.46 5.49
C LEU A 31 2.10 -3.60 5.96
N PRO A 32 2.58 -4.84 6.12
CA PRO A 32 3.99 -5.11 6.43
C PRO A 32 4.89 -4.67 5.27
N GLN A 33 6.11 -4.22 5.58
CA GLN A 33 7.10 -3.84 4.57
C GLN A 33 7.50 -5.02 3.67
N GLN A 34 7.39 -6.24 4.21
CA GLN A 34 7.66 -7.51 3.54
C GLN A 34 6.73 -7.80 2.35
N ILE A 35 5.68 -6.99 2.12
CA ILE A 35 4.87 -7.09 0.89
C ILE A 35 5.72 -6.96 -0.38
N SER A 36 6.87 -6.28 -0.31
CA SER A 36 7.81 -6.17 -1.43
C SER A 36 8.49 -7.48 -1.81
N ALA A 37 8.43 -8.51 -0.96
CA ALA A 37 8.97 -9.83 -1.28
C ALA A 37 8.14 -10.54 -2.36
N LEU A 38 6.89 -10.11 -2.57
CA LEU A 38 6.00 -10.64 -3.60
C LEU A 38 6.35 -10.09 -4.98
N ALA A 39 7.58 -10.30 -5.46
CA ALA A 39 8.10 -9.67 -6.68
C ALA A 39 7.24 -9.95 -7.95
N SER A 40 6.55 -11.09 -8.00
CA SER A 40 5.66 -11.49 -9.09
C SER A 40 4.20 -11.05 -8.91
N LEU A 41 3.87 -10.25 -7.88
CA LEU A 41 2.51 -9.84 -7.61
C LEU A 41 2.01 -8.87 -8.68
N GLN A 42 0.93 -9.25 -9.36
CA GLN A 42 0.29 -8.46 -10.41
C GLN A 42 -0.97 -7.77 -9.91
N VAL A 43 -1.76 -8.44 -9.07
CA VAL A 43 -3.04 -7.95 -8.57
C VAL A 43 -3.07 -7.98 -7.05
N LEU A 44 -3.28 -6.81 -6.44
CA LEU A 44 -3.43 -6.64 -4.99
C LEU A 44 -4.73 -5.90 -4.67
N LEU A 45 -5.68 -6.60 -4.06
CA LEU A 45 -6.98 -6.06 -3.69
C LEU A 45 -7.07 -5.89 -2.17
N LEU A 46 -7.18 -4.64 -1.73
CA LEU A 46 -7.22 -4.24 -0.32
C LEU A 46 -8.48 -3.45 0.01
N GLN A 47 -9.51 -3.53 -0.83
CA GLN A 47 -10.72 -2.73 -0.65
C GLN A 47 -11.46 -3.05 0.65
N GLY A 48 -12.06 -2.04 1.28
CA GLY A 48 -12.84 -2.23 2.50
C GLY A 48 -12.00 -2.71 3.68
N ASN A 49 -10.79 -2.17 3.82
CA ASN A 49 -9.91 -2.36 4.98
C ASN A 49 -9.84 -1.07 5.82
N ARG A 50 -9.02 -1.07 6.87
CA ARG A 50 -8.76 0.09 7.73
C ARG A 50 -7.37 0.67 7.54
N LEU A 51 -6.82 0.53 6.33
CA LEU A 51 -5.46 0.98 6.03
C LEU A 51 -5.40 2.50 6.10
N THR A 52 -4.50 2.99 6.95
CA THR A 52 -4.20 4.42 7.09
C THR A 52 -3.05 4.86 6.20
N ARG A 53 -2.14 3.94 5.88
CA ARG A 53 -0.96 4.21 5.05
C ARG A 53 -0.55 2.99 4.24
N LEU A 54 -0.02 3.24 3.04
CA LEU A 54 0.68 2.23 2.25
C LEU A 54 2.19 2.30 2.50
N PRO A 55 2.91 1.17 2.57
CA PRO A 55 4.36 1.17 2.77
C PRO A 55 5.08 1.60 1.49
N PRO A 56 6.21 2.32 1.60
CA PRO A 56 6.98 2.74 0.43
C PRO A 56 7.58 1.56 -0.34
N THR A 57 7.76 0.42 0.34
CA THR A 57 8.24 -0.84 -0.25
C THR A 57 7.26 -1.40 -1.29
N LEU A 58 5.99 -0.97 -1.30
CA LEU A 58 5.02 -1.34 -2.33
C LEU A 58 5.45 -0.85 -3.72
N GLY A 59 6.21 0.24 -3.81
CA GLY A 59 6.80 0.71 -5.07
C GLY A 59 7.88 -0.21 -5.64
N SER A 60 8.40 -1.16 -4.85
CA SER A 60 9.35 -2.18 -5.32
C SER A 60 8.69 -3.27 -6.17
N LEU A 61 7.35 -3.39 -6.12
CA LEU A 61 6.59 -4.36 -6.88
C LEU A 61 6.48 -3.89 -8.34
N GLN A 62 7.41 -4.30 -9.19
CA GLN A 62 7.44 -3.86 -10.59
C GLN A 62 6.37 -4.52 -11.46
N GLU A 63 5.96 -5.74 -11.10
CA GLU A 63 4.93 -6.51 -11.81
C GLU A 63 3.49 -6.10 -11.43
N LEU A 64 3.32 -5.22 -10.43
CA LEU A 64 2.00 -4.85 -9.94
C LEU A 64 1.27 -3.97 -10.94
N THR A 65 0.28 -4.55 -11.61
CA THR A 65 -0.57 -3.88 -12.59
C THR A 65 -1.83 -3.32 -11.97
N THR A 66 -2.37 -3.99 -10.94
CA THR A 66 -3.65 -3.65 -10.31
C THR A 66 -3.51 -3.57 -8.79
N LEU A 67 -3.83 -2.40 -8.23
CA LEU A 67 -3.87 -2.12 -6.80
C LEU A 67 -5.18 -1.41 -6.49
N GLN A 68 -6.03 -2.05 -5.70
CA GLN A 68 -7.29 -1.47 -5.26
C GLN A 68 -7.29 -1.25 -3.75
N VAL A 69 -7.34 0.01 -3.34
CA VAL A 69 -7.36 0.42 -1.93
C VAL A 69 -8.63 1.22 -1.58
N SER A 70 -9.65 1.15 -2.43
CA SER A 70 -10.93 1.85 -2.23
C SER A 70 -11.60 1.44 -0.91
N GLY A 71 -12.25 2.37 -0.23
CA GLY A 71 -12.89 2.10 1.07
C GLY A 71 -11.90 1.91 2.22
N ASN A 72 -10.70 2.48 2.12
CA ASN A 72 -9.75 2.61 3.22
C ASN A 72 -9.60 4.07 3.64
N PRO A 73 -9.44 4.38 4.94
CA PRO A 73 -9.15 5.72 5.43
C PRO A 73 -7.67 6.09 5.23
N LEU A 74 -7.17 5.98 3.99
CA LEU A 74 -5.77 6.27 3.66
C LEU A 74 -5.48 7.77 3.82
N THR A 75 -4.54 8.09 4.71
CA THR A 75 -3.92 9.42 4.81
C THR A 75 -2.75 9.55 3.83
N TRP A 76 -2.07 8.44 3.54
CA TRP A 76 -0.94 8.39 2.60
C TRP A 76 -0.94 7.08 1.79
N PRO A 77 -0.87 7.10 0.46
CA PRO A 77 -0.84 8.27 -0.44
C PRO A 77 -2.11 9.13 -0.35
N PRO A 78 -2.05 10.42 -0.71
CA PRO A 78 -3.20 11.32 -0.64
C PRO A 78 -4.35 10.83 -1.53
N SER A 79 -5.57 11.19 -1.17
CA SER A 79 -6.79 10.78 -1.88
C SER A 79 -6.78 11.12 -3.36
N ASP A 80 -6.14 12.22 -3.77
CA ASP A 80 -5.95 12.59 -5.18
C ASP A 80 -5.18 11.54 -5.98
N VAL A 81 -4.10 11.01 -5.39
CA VAL A 81 -3.28 9.96 -6.00
C VAL A 81 -4.06 8.65 -6.06
N VAL A 82 -4.79 8.33 -4.98
CA VAL A 82 -5.65 7.13 -4.95
C VAL A 82 -6.75 7.22 -6.01
N ARG A 83 -7.33 8.41 -6.21
CA ARG A 83 -8.33 8.67 -7.25
C ARG A 83 -7.75 8.54 -8.66
N GLY A 84 -6.46 8.82 -8.82
CA GLY A 84 -5.71 8.59 -10.06
C GLY A 84 -5.47 7.10 -10.39
N GLY A 85 -5.93 6.18 -9.55
CA GLY A 85 -5.85 4.73 -9.79
C GLY A 85 -4.49 4.12 -9.48
N THR A 86 -4.33 2.84 -9.84
CA THR A 86 -3.14 2.05 -9.51
C THR A 86 -1.85 2.68 -10.02
N ALA A 87 -1.82 3.10 -11.29
CA ALA A 87 -0.61 3.67 -11.90
C ALA A 87 -0.14 4.94 -11.16
N SER A 88 -1.09 5.78 -10.74
CA SER A 88 -0.80 7.00 -9.97
C SER A 88 -0.22 6.67 -8.61
N ILE A 89 -0.81 5.70 -7.89
CA ILE A 89 -0.30 5.24 -6.59
C ILE A 89 1.11 4.67 -6.74
N MET A 90 1.33 3.76 -7.69
CA MET A 90 2.63 3.14 -7.91
C MET A 90 3.69 4.16 -8.30
N ARG A 91 3.35 5.10 -9.18
CA ARG A 91 4.24 6.20 -9.56
C ARG A 91 4.57 7.07 -8.36
N PHE A 92 3.57 7.46 -7.57
CA PHE A 92 3.77 8.30 -6.39
C PHE A 92 4.71 7.62 -5.38
N ILE A 93 4.48 6.35 -5.05
CA ILE A 93 5.32 5.61 -4.11
C ILE A 93 6.75 5.43 -4.65
N ARG A 94 6.91 5.14 -5.96
CA ARG A 94 8.24 5.02 -6.60
C ARG A 94 9.00 6.34 -6.65
N THR A 95 8.30 7.46 -6.81
CA THR A 95 8.91 8.80 -6.84
C THR A 95 9.12 9.38 -5.45
N GLN A 96 8.40 8.89 -4.43
CA GLN A 96 8.50 9.33 -3.03
C GLN A 96 8.79 8.15 -2.07
N PRO A 97 9.93 7.44 -2.21
CA PRO A 97 10.25 6.31 -1.34
C PRO A 97 10.64 6.71 0.10
N GLY A 98 10.65 8.00 0.46
CA GLY A 98 11.24 8.50 1.71
C GLY A 98 10.45 9.55 2.51
N SER A 99 9.21 9.89 2.16
CA SER A 99 8.45 10.93 2.92
C SER A 99 7.70 10.39 4.15
N ALA A 100 8.16 9.26 4.70
CA ALA A 100 7.88 8.95 6.10
C ALA A 100 8.87 9.74 6.96
N GLN A 101 8.40 10.92 7.42
CA GLN A 101 8.93 11.82 8.46
C GLN A 101 9.64 13.09 7.97
N THR A 102 9.21 14.22 8.55
CA THR A 102 9.65 15.63 8.33
C THR A 102 8.93 16.25 7.11
N THR A 103 8.00 17.20 7.24
CA THR A 103 8.17 18.46 7.98
C THR A 103 6.81 19.08 8.31
N MET A 104 6.57 19.32 9.59
CA MET A 104 5.87 20.51 10.07
C MET A 104 6.63 21.73 9.53
N VAL A 105 6.34 22.18 8.31
CA VAL A 105 6.61 23.55 7.91
C VAL A 105 5.26 24.23 7.89
N CYS A 106 4.85 24.62 9.09
CA CYS A 106 4.01 25.79 9.20
C CYS A 106 4.67 26.89 8.36
N HIS A 107 3.93 27.36 7.37
CA HIS A 107 3.98 28.72 6.89
C HIS A 107 4.32 29.69 8.03
N ALA A 108 5.44 30.41 7.92
CA ALA A 108 5.56 31.83 8.29
C ALA A 108 7.00 32.28 8.05
N ALA A 109 7.30 32.68 6.80
CA ALA A 109 8.27 33.74 6.57
C ALA A 109 7.43 34.99 6.27
N ILE A 110 7.18 35.79 7.30
CA ILE A 110 6.81 37.21 7.22
C ILE A 110 7.49 37.90 8.41
#